data_AF-A0A4Y7TE81-F1
#
_entry.id   AF-A0A4Y7TE81-F1
#
_cell.length_a   1.000
_cell.length_b   1.000
_cell.length_c   1.000
_cell.angle_alpha   90.00
_cell.angle_beta   90.00
_cell.angle_gamma   90.00
#
_symmetry.space_group_name_H-M   'P 1'
#
loop_
_entity.id
_entity.type
_entity.pdbx_description
1 polymer ?
#
loop_
_entity_poly.entity_id
_entity_poly.type
_entity_poly.pdbx_seq_one_letter_code
_entity_poly.pdbx_strand_id
1 'polypeptide(L)'
;MRRAQSVRHYARPSLALASDDLGMLREGAESDEDVLRKQLIEKDRECDRLNAVVQALQSQLAQRPPLESVQEIQKEYKNLDLILQGTQRENERCMAELERSKQREKLLERKLCEIAGDNWQSSLDIPPAPASAIALGGRHQRSNTISGSPLHPATTLSGIHGSPSPGGRRSQDTPQSEEREVLSSSQLSRRAQKTDKANQEAAAAQKEALFAHIENVKLLVLGMEQRLQTREGKLTKTIEKAEKESQRFEILRKDVAEIAVDG
;
A
#
# COMPACT_ATOMS: atom_id res chain seq x y z
N MET A 1 -23.10 25.06 -3.59
CA MET A 1 -22.25 26.13 -4.14
C MET A 1 -22.58 27.44 -3.43
N ARG A 2 -21.71 27.94 -2.55
CA ARG A 2 -21.89 29.26 -1.91
C ARG A 2 -20.82 30.21 -2.46
N ARG A 3 -21.26 31.24 -3.18
CA ARG A 3 -20.43 32.33 -3.73
C ARG A 3 -20.07 33.27 -2.57
N ALA A 4 -18.81 33.29 -2.16
CA ALA A 4 -18.32 34.30 -1.22
C ALA A 4 -18.06 35.60 -2.00
N GLN A 5 -18.85 36.64 -1.71
CA GLN A 5 -18.57 37.99 -2.17
C GLN A 5 -17.53 38.62 -1.24
N SER A 6 -16.30 38.83 -1.75
CA SER A 6 -15.29 39.63 -1.06
C SER A 6 -15.33 41.04 -1.66
N VAL A 7 -16.10 41.92 -1.04
CA VAL A 7 -16.04 43.37 -1.32
C VAL A 7 -14.89 43.92 -0.49
N ARG A 8 -13.70 44.01 -1.08
CA ARG A 8 -12.57 44.74 -0.47
C ARG A 8 -12.63 46.19 -0.91
N HIS A 9 -13.07 47.05 0.01
CA HIS A 9 -12.87 48.49 -0.10
C HIS A 9 -11.39 48.80 0.11
N TYR A 10 -10.65 49.01 -0.98
CA TYR A 10 -9.35 49.65 -0.90
C TYR A 10 -9.61 51.14 -0.69
N ALA A 11 -9.38 51.62 0.53
CA ALA A 11 -9.25 53.05 0.80
C ALA A 11 -8.11 53.57 -0.09
N ARG A 12 -8.48 54.38 -1.08
CA ARG A 12 -7.55 55.08 -1.96
C ARG A 12 -6.71 55.99 -1.07
N PRO A 13 -5.38 55.82 -0.95
CA PRO A 13 -4.57 56.78 -0.24
C PRO A 13 -4.57 58.04 -1.10
N SER A 14 -5.36 59.03 -0.68
CA SER A 14 -5.30 60.36 -1.25
C SER A 14 -3.90 60.90 -1.00
N LEU A 15 -3.07 60.87 -2.05
CA LEU A 15 -1.84 61.65 -2.15
C LEU A 15 -2.24 63.13 -2.12
N ALA A 16 -2.43 63.66 -0.92
CA ALA A 16 -2.43 65.08 -0.69
C ALA A 16 -0.98 65.55 -0.85
N LEU A 17 -0.58 65.77 -2.11
CA LEU A 17 0.45 66.75 -2.47
C LEU A 17 -0.12 68.10 -2.05
N ALA A 18 0.02 68.43 -0.77
CA ALA A 18 -0.21 69.78 -0.28
C ALA A 18 0.89 70.64 -0.92
N SER A 19 0.54 71.26 -2.04
CA SER A 19 1.26 72.35 -2.67
C SER A 19 1.44 73.46 -1.64
N ASP A 20 2.65 73.54 -1.08
CA ASP A 20 3.12 74.63 -0.26
C ASP A 20 3.46 75.82 -1.17
N ASP A 21 2.50 76.73 -1.29
CA ASP A 21 2.50 77.87 -2.22
C ASP A 21 3.31 79.06 -1.66
N LEU A 22 4.45 78.79 -1.01
CA LEU A 22 5.29 79.79 -0.36
C LEU A 22 6.79 79.43 -0.43
N GLY A 23 7.33 79.50 -1.65
CA GLY A 23 8.54 80.30 -1.92
C GLY A 23 9.79 80.07 -1.06
N MET A 24 10.09 78.85 -0.62
CA MET A 24 11.42 78.50 -0.13
C MET A 24 12.02 77.41 -1.03
N LEU A 25 12.98 77.84 -1.87
CA LEU A 25 13.90 76.98 -2.60
C LEU A 25 14.64 76.07 -1.60
N ARG A 26 14.02 74.94 -1.28
CA ARG A 26 14.62 73.89 -0.47
C ARG A 26 15.55 73.10 -1.40
N GLU A 27 16.73 73.65 -1.68
CA GLU A 27 17.78 73.07 -2.56
C GLU A 27 18.33 71.70 -2.08
N GLY A 28 17.73 71.08 -1.06
CA GLY A 28 18.05 69.74 -0.58
C GLY A 28 16.82 68.86 -0.32
N ALA A 29 15.62 69.26 -0.77
CA ALA A 29 14.43 68.43 -0.69
C ALA A 29 14.19 67.73 -2.02
N GLU A 30 14.04 66.41 -1.98
CA GLU A 30 13.68 65.60 -3.15
C GLU A 30 12.51 66.25 -3.90
N SER A 31 12.65 66.41 -5.22
CA SER A 31 11.56 66.93 -6.06
C SER A 31 10.34 66.02 -5.95
N ASP A 32 9.13 66.58 -5.99
CA ASP A 32 7.89 65.78 -6.02
C ASP A 32 7.91 64.72 -7.13
N GLU A 33 8.60 65.01 -8.25
CA GLU A 33 8.83 64.04 -9.32
C GLU A 33 9.63 62.81 -8.86
N ASP A 34 10.66 63.01 -8.03
CA ASP A 34 11.50 61.92 -7.53
C ASP A 34 10.75 61.04 -6.51
N VAL A 35 9.87 61.65 -5.71
CA VAL A 35 8.97 60.92 -4.81
C VAL A 35 8.01 60.04 -5.62
N LEU A 36 7.42 60.57 -6.69
CA LEU A 36 6.55 59.80 -7.59
C LEU A 36 7.30 58.68 -8.31
N ARG A 37 8.54 58.92 -8.77
CA ARG A 37 9.39 57.87 -9.37
C ARG A 37 9.68 56.74 -8.38
N LYS A 38 10.04 57.07 -7.13
CA LYS A 38 10.26 56.06 -6.07
C LYS A 38 9.00 55.24 -5.79
N GLN A 39 7.85 55.90 -5.66
CA GLN A 39 6.57 55.23 -5.44
C GLN A 39 6.18 54.33 -6.61
N LEU A 40 6.40 54.76 -7.85
CA LEU A 40 6.13 53.95 -9.03
C LEU A 40 7.00 52.67 -9.02
N ILE A 41 8.30 52.81 -8.76
CA ILE A 41 9.22 51.66 -8.64
C ILE A 41 8.79 50.72 -7.51
N GLU A 42 8.37 51.26 -6.37
CA GLU A 42 7.88 50.45 -5.25
C GLU A 42 6.61 49.69 -5.62
N LYS A 43 5.69 50.32 -6.37
CA LYS A 43 4.47 49.70 -6.88
C LYS A 43 4.77 48.64 -7.94
N ASP A 44 5.72 48.86 -8.83
CA ASP A 44 6.15 47.87 -9.82
C ASP A 44 6.74 46.63 -9.13
N ARG A 45 7.61 46.84 -8.12
CA ARG A 45 8.14 45.74 -7.29
C ARG A 45 7.05 45.00 -6.53
N GLU A 46 6.03 45.70 -6.03
CA GLU A 46 4.86 45.08 -5.41
C GLU A 46 4.08 44.23 -6.42
N CYS A 47 3.83 44.77 -7.62
CA CYS A 47 3.16 44.05 -8.71
C CYS A 47 3.93 42.79 -9.12
N ASP A 48 5.25 42.87 -9.26
CA ASP A 48 6.09 41.70 -9.55
C ASP A 48 6.01 40.64 -8.45
N ARG A 49 6.04 41.08 -7.18
CA ARG A 49 5.91 40.16 -6.04
C ARG A 49 4.54 39.48 -6.03
N LEU A 50 3.46 40.23 -6.24
CA LEU A 50 2.12 39.68 -6.31
C LEU A 50 1.97 38.73 -7.49
N ASN A 51 2.53 39.05 -8.66
CA ASN A 51 2.56 38.17 -9.82
C ASN A 51 3.30 36.87 -9.53
N ALA A 52 4.47 36.95 -8.87
CA ALA A 52 5.22 35.77 -8.45
C ALA A 52 4.41 34.89 -7.48
N VAL A 53 3.71 35.49 -6.52
CA VAL A 53 2.81 34.76 -5.60
C VAL A 53 1.65 34.11 -6.35
N VAL A 54 1.02 34.81 -7.30
CA VAL A 54 -0.06 34.26 -8.12
C VAL A 54 0.42 33.06 -8.94
N GLN A 55 1.59 33.15 -9.59
CA GLN A 55 2.17 32.04 -10.34
C GLN A 55 2.52 30.85 -9.44
N ALA A 56 3.06 31.11 -8.23
CA ALA A 56 3.34 30.07 -7.26
C ALA A 56 2.06 29.35 -6.80
N LEU A 57 0.99 30.11 -6.52
CA LEU A 57 -0.31 29.54 -6.13
C LEU A 57 -0.96 28.75 -7.28
N GLN A 58 -0.89 29.23 -8.52
CA GLN A 58 -1.37 28.50 -9.69
C GLN A 58 -0.61 27.18 -9.88
N SER A 59 0.71 27.19 -9.69
CA SER A 59 1.53 25.99 -9.75
C SER A 59 1.14 24.98 -8.66
N GLN A 60 0.89 25.44 -7.43
CA GLN A 60 0.38 24.59 -6.34
C GLN A 60 -1.01 24.03 -6.64
N LEU A 61 -1.89 24.82 -7.25
CA LEU A 61 -3.24 24.38 -7.63
C LEU A 61 -3.17 23.30 -8.71
N ALA A 62 -2.30 23.47 -9.71
CA ALA A 62 -2.12 22.52 -10.79
C ALA A 62 -1.51 21.19 -10.32
N GLN A 63 -0.73 21.20 -9.24
CA GLN A 63 -0.18 19.98 -8.62
C GLN A 63 -1.20 19.20 -7.79
N ARG A 64 -2.38 19.76 -7.50
CA ARG A 64 -3.38 19.04 -6.72
C ARG A 64 -3.98 17.89 -7.54
N PRO A 65 -4.07 16.67 -6.98
CA PRO A 65 -4.76 15.57 -7.63
C PRO A 65 -6.20 15.95 -7.97
N PRO A 66 -6.75 15.47 -9.11
CA PRO A 66 -8.14 15.69 -9.44
C PRO A 66 -9.04 15.06 -8.36
N LEU A 67 -10.17 15.72 -8.10
CA LEU A 67 -11.12 15.28 -7.06
C LEU A 67 -11.61 13.84 -7.32
N GLU A 68 -11.73 13.45 -8.58
CA GLU A 68 -12.11 12.10 -9.01
C GLU A 68 -11.12 11.05 -8.49
N SER A 69 -9.82 11.30 -8.60
CA SER A 69 -8.78 10.40 -8.07
C SER A 69 -8.88 10.26 -6.55
N VAL A 70 -9.15 11.36 -5.83
CA VAL A 70 -9.37 11.29 -4.37
C VAL A 70 -10.61 10.47 -4.03
N GLN A 71 -11.68 10.61 -4.80
CA GLN A 71 -12.91 9.84 -4.60
C GLN A 71 -12.73 8.35 -4.92
N GLU A 72 -11.98 8.01 -5.95
CA GLU A 72 -11.63 6.62 -6.29
C GLU A 72 -10.84 5.96 -5.16
N ILE A 73 -9.81 6.63 -4.64
CA ILE A 73 -9.04 6.14 -3.50
C ILE A 73 -9.94 5.94 -2.27
N GLN A 74 -10.87 6.86 -2.01
CA GLN A 74 -11.84 6.71 -0.92
C GLN A 74 -12.79 5.52 -1.11
N LYS A 75 -13.22 5.25 -2.35
CA LYS A 75 -14.06 4.08 -2.66
C LYS A 75 -13.27 2.78 -2.48
N GLU A 76 -12.03 2.73 -2.97
CA GLU A 76 -11.15 1.57 -2.82
C GLU A 76 -10.86 1.29 -1.35
N TYR A 77 -10.57 2.31 -0.55
CA TYR A 77 -10.38 2.17 0.89
C TYR A 77 -11.59 1.56 1.58
N LYS A 78 -12.81 2.04 1.26
CA LYS A 78 -14.05 1.46 1.79
C LYS A 78 -14.25 0.00 1.35
N ASN A 79 -13.88 -0.32 0.11
CA ASN A 79 -13.97 -1.67 -0.41
C ASN A 79 -12.99 -2.62 0.32
N LEU A 80 -11.75 -2.19 0.52
CA LEU A 80 -10.74 -2.94 1.28
C LEU A 80 -11.16 -3.16 2.73
N ASP A 81 -11.75 -2.16 3.37
CA ASP A 81 -12.28 -2.29 4.74
C ASP A 81 -13.40 -3.35 4.81
N LEU A 82 -14.30 -3.37 3.83
CA LEU A 82 -15.36 -4.39 3.75
C LEU A 82 -14.79 -5.81 3.60
N ILE A 83 -13.76 -5.97 2.75
CA ILE A 83 -13.07 -7.26 2.54
C ILE A 83 -12.34 -7.69 3.81
N LEU A 84 -11.65 -6.76 4.47
CA LEU A 84 -10.95 -7.02 5.73
C LEU A 84 -11.92 -7.51 6.81
N GLN A 85 -13.04 -6.80 7.01
CA GLN A 85 -14.07 -7.22 7.95
C GLN A 85 -14.67 -8.58 7.58
N GLY A 86 -14.90 -8.85 6.29
CA GLY A 86 -15.34 -10.16 5.81
C GLY A 86 -14.37 -11.28 6.18
N THR A 87 -13.07 -11.04 5.96
CA THR A 87 -11.99 -11.99 6.27
C THR A 87 -11.86 -12.24 7.77
N GLN A 88 -11.99 -11.19 8.60
CA GLN A 88 -11.96 -11.31 10.05
C GLN A 88 -13.10 -12.17 10.58
N ARG A 89 -14.34 -11.91 10.11
CA ARG A 89 -15.51 -12.73 10.48
C ARG A 89 -15.32 -14.20 10.08
N GLU A 90 -14.74 -14.46 8.92
CA GLU A 90 -14.49 -15.82 8.46
C GLU A 90 -13.39 -16.51 9.29
N ASN A 91 -12.32 -15.79 9.64
CA ASN A 91 -11.29 -16.31 10.55
C ASN A 91 -11.86 -16.66 11.92
N GLU A 92 -12.73 -15.81 12.48
CA GLU A 92 -13.41 -16.07 13.76
C GLU A 92 -14.28 -17.34 13.68
N ARG A 93 -15.03 -17.51 12.59
CA ARG A 93 -15.83 -18.73 12.34
C ARG A 93 -14.95 -19.97 12.26
N CYS A 94 -13.87 -19.91 11.48
CA CYS A 94 -12.92 -21.01 11.34
C CYS A 94 -12.28 -21.40 12.69
N MET A 95 -11.90 -20.41 13.50
CA MET A 95 -11.36 -20.65 14.84
C MET A 95 -12.38 -21.32 15.76
N ALA A 96 -13.64 -20.90 15.71
CA ALA A 96 -14.71 -21.52 16.48
C ALA A 96 -14.99 -22.97 16.05
N GLU A 97 -14.93 -23.26 14.74
CA GLU A 97 -15.10 -24.62 14.21
C GLU A 97 -13.94 -25.55 14.57
N LEU A 98 -12.71 -25.03 14.52
CA LEU A 98 -11.52 -25.74 14.96
C LEU A 98 -11.60 -26.09 16.44
N GLU A 99 -12.07 -25.17 17.29
CA GLU A 99 -12.25 -25.44 18.72
C GLU A 99 -13.33 -26.48 18.99
N ARG A 100 -14.45 -26.44 18.24
CA ARG A 100 -15.50 -27.48 18.33
C ARG A 100 -14.96 -28.85 17.92
N SER A 101 -14.11 -28.91 16.89
CA SER A 101 -13.46 -30.14 16.44
C SER A 101 -12.51 -30.70 17.49
N LYS A 102 -11.67 -29.85 18.11
CA LYS A 102 -10.81 -30.24 19.25
C LYS A 102 -11.60 -30.76 20.43
N GLN A 103 -12.73 -30.14 20.77
CA GLN A 103 -13.60 -30.62 21.85
C GLN A 103 -14.17 -32.01 21.56
N ARG A 104 -14.60 -32.24 20.32
CA ARG A 104 -15.07 -33.56 19.86
C ARG A 104 -13.97 -34.60 19.91
N GLU A 105 -12.77 -34.27 19.42
CA GLU A 105 -11.58 -35.13 19.48
C GLU A 105 -11.28 -35.55 20.92
N LYS A 106 -11.17 -34.59 21.85
CA LYS A 106 -10.98 -34.85 23.28
C LYS A 106 -12.05 -35.74 23.93
N LEU A 107 -13.29 -35.68 23.42
CA LEU A 107 -14.36 -36.55 23.91
C LEU A 107 -14.18 -37.99 23.41
N LEU A 108 -13.82 -38.15 22.14
CA LEU A 108 -13.53 -39.45 21.54
C LEU A 108 -12.29 -40.09 22.17
N GLU A 109 -11.22 -39.32 22.39
CA GLU A 109 -10.02 -39.78 23.10
C GLU A 109 -10.36 -40.29 24.50
N ARG A 110 -11.18 -39.55 25.27
CA ARG A 110 -11.65 -40.01 26.58
C ARG A 110 -12.44 -41.32 26.50
N LYS A 111 -13.31 -41.49 25.51
CA LYS A 111 -14.07 -42.73 25.32
C LYS A 111 -13.18 -43.90 24.89
N LEU A 112 -12.13 -43.64 24.11
CA LEU A 112 -11.13 -44.65 23.78
C LEU A 112 -10.34 -45.07 25.03
N CYS A 113 -9.92 -44.13 25.86
CA CYS A 113 -9.31 -44.44 27.16
C CYS A 113 -10.24 -45.26 28.06
N GLU A 114 -11.54 -44.93 28.11
CA GLU A 114 -12.53 -45.66 28.91
C GLU A 114 -12.68 -47.12 28.48
N ILE A 115 -12.67 -47.40 27.17
CA ILE A 115 -12.94 -48.75 26.62
C ILE A 115 -11.67 -49.59 26.48
N ALA A 116 -10.56 -48.99 26.02
CA ALA A 116 -9.33 -49.68 25.67
C ALA A 116 -8.14 -49.38 26.63
N GLY A 117 -8.38 -48.57 27.67
CA GLY A 117 -7.38 -48.14 28.64
C GLY A 117 -6.50 -46.99 28.14
N ASP A 118 -5.62 -46.47 29.00
CA ASP A 118 -4.77 -45.31 28.70
C ASP A 118 -3.79 -45.53 27.53
N ASN A 119 -3.47 -46.81 27.25
CA ASN A 119 -2.58 -47.22 26.16
C ASN A 119 -3.34 -47.61 24.87
N TRP A 120 -4.55 -47.09 24.66
CA TRP A 120 -5.40 -47.45 23.51
C TRP A 120 -4.69 -47.29 22.15
N GLN A 121 -3.77 -46.33 22.02
CA GLN A 121 -2.97 -46.17 20.79
C GLN A 121 -2.09 -47.40 20.52
N SER A 122 -1.39 -47.88 21.55
CA SER A 122 -0.53 -49.07 21.45
C SER A 122 -1.36 -50.36 21.32
N SER A 123 -2.48 -50.46 22.02
CA SER A 123 -3.36 -51.63 21.94
C SER A 123 -4.05 -51.78 20.58
N LEU A 124 -4.24 -50.67 19.86
CA LEU A 124 -4.87 -50.63 18.53
C LEU A 124 -3.83 -50.50 17.39
N ASP A 125 -2.54 -50.57 17.69
CA ASP A 125 -1.43 -50.35 16.74
C ASP A 125 -1.58 -49.04 15.93
N ILE A 126 -2.14 -47.99 16.55
CA ILE A 126 -2.32 -46.69 15.90
C ILE A 126 -1.03 -45.89 16.09
N PRO A 127 -0.31 -45.55 14.99
CA PRO A 127 0.91 -44.76 15.11
C PRO A 127 0.59 -43.37 15.67
N PRO A 128 1.39 -42.84 16.61
CA PRO A 128 1.18 -41.51 17.17
C PRO A 128 1.20 -40.49 16.03
N ALA A 129 0.14 -39.67 15.96
CA ALA A 129 0.04 -38.66 14.92
C ALA A 129 1.29 -37.75 15.00
N PRO A 130 2.05 -37.56 13.90
CA PRO A 130 3.23 -36.75 13.94
C PRO A 130 2.84 -35.31 14.33
N ALA A 131 3.60 -34.69 15.24
CA ALA A 131 3.33 -33.32 15.72
C ALA A 131 3.20 -32.29 14.59
N SER A 132 3.73 -32.59 13.40
CA SER A 132 3.62 -31.77 12.19
C SER A 132 2.28 -31.90 11.44
N ALA A 133 1.43 -32.88 11.76
CA ALA A 133 0.14 -33.09 11.10
C ALA A 133 -1.02 -32.27 11.68
N ILE A 134 -0.89 -31.74 12.90
CA ILE A 134 -1.94 -30.90 13.53
C ILE A 134 -2.04 -29.52 12.85
N ALA A 135 -0.99 -29.06 12.16
CA ALA A 135 -1.05 -27.89 11.29
C ALA A 135 -1.80 -28.14 9.96
N LEU A 136 -2.23 -29.39 9.69
CA LEU A 136 -2.80 -29.82 8.40
C LEU A 136 -4.26 -30.31 8.46
N GLY A 137 -4.92 -30.29 9.63
CA GLY A 137 -6.29 -30.79 9.81
C GLY A 137 -7.41 -29.94 9.19
N GLY A 138 -7.09 -28.83 8.54
CA GLY A 138 -8.01 -28.01 7.75
C GLY A 138 -7.53 -27.74 6.32
N ARG A 139 -6.53 -28.48 5.84
CA ARG A 139 -6.01 -28.29 4.47
C ARG A 139 -6.86 -29.09 3.49
N HIS A 140 -7.81 -28.39 2.87
CA HIS A 140 -8.15 -28.70 1.50
C HIS A 140 -6.85 -28.76 0.68
N GLN A 141 -6.53 -29.95 0.18
CA GLN A 141 -5.55 -30.12 -0.87
C GLN A 141 -5.89 -29.22 -2.06
N ARG A 142 -5.02 -28.25 -2.31
CA ARG A 142 -4.72 -27.81 -3.67
C ARG A 142 -3.21 -27.85 -3.83
N SER A 143 -2.72 -28.97 -4.38
CA SER A 143 -1.33 -29.13 -4.81
C SER A 143 -1.03 -28.27 -6.03
N ASN A 144 -0.03 -27.40 -5.94
CA ASN A 144 1.24 -27.53 -6.68
C ASN A 144 2.10 -26.27 -6.45
N THR A 145 3.05 -26.38 -5.51
CA THR A 145 4.27 -25.57 -5.47
C THR A 145 5.44 -26.52 -5.61
N ILE A 146 6.10 -26.48 -6.76
CA ILE A 146 7.40 -27.12 -6.99
C ILE A 146 8.50 -26.14 -6.59
N SER A 147 9.56 -26.72 -6.03
CA SER A 147 10.91 -26.19 -5.80
C SER A 147 11.15 -25.44 -4.49
N GLY A 148 11.60 -26.23 -3.51
CA GLY A 148 12.72 -25.85 -2.64
C GLY A 148 13.99 -26.60 -3.06
N SER A 149 15.13 -25.89 -3.03
CA SER A 149 16.51 -26.41 -2.98
C SER A 149 17.46 -25.28 -2.52
N PRO A 150 18.66 -25.58 -1.97
CA PRO A 150 19.07 -25.15 -0.62
C PRO A 150 20.36 -24.28 -0.56
N LEU A 151 20.81 -23.98 0.68
CA LEU A 151 22.02 -23.27 1.17
C LEU A 151 21.69 -21.82 1.63
N HIS A 152 21.93 -21.39 2.87
CA HIS A 152 23.21 -21.20 3.56
C HIS A 152 23.07 -21.26 5.10
N PRO A 153 24.17 -21.48 5.88
CA PRO A 153 24.12 -21.63 7.32
C PRO A 153 24.05 -20.29 8.07
N ALA A 154 23.53 -20.39 9.29
CA ALA A 154 23.31 -19.33 10.26
C ALA A 154 24.58 -18.56 10.65
N THR A 155 24.41 -17.24 10.85
CA THR A 155 25.15 -16.51 11.89
C THR A 155 24.14 -15.80 12.78
N THR A 156 24.14 -16.23 14.03
CA THR A 156 23.46 -15.65 15.19
C THR A 156 23.76 -14.17 15.36
N LEU A 157 22.72 -13.33 15.53
CA LEU A 157 22.77 -12.29 16.55
C LEU A 157 21.36 -11.88 17.00
N SER A 158 21.06 -12.32 18.21
CA SER A 158 20.00 -11.80 19.06
C SER A 158 20.19 -10.30 19.34
N GLY A 159 19.13 -9.55 19.10
CA GLY A 159 18.58 -8.65 20.12
C GLY A 159 19.09 -7.20 20.15
N ILE A 160 18.11 -6.33 20.46
CA ILE A 160 18.21 -5.25 21.44
C ILE A 160 18.62 -3.86 20.89
N HIS A 161 17.55 -3.10 20.63
CA HIS A 161 17.32 -1.68 20.96
C HIS A 161 18.18 -0.55 20.34
N GLY A 162 17.48 0.50 19.92
CA GLY A 162 17.94 1.89 20.12
C GLY A 162 18.17 2.72 18.86
N SER A 163 17.37 3.79 18.71
CA SER A 163 17.62 4.93 17.83
C SER A 163 19.03 5.50 17.95
N PRO A 164 19.48 6.26 16.94
CA PRO A 164 20.09 7.55 17.28
C PRO A 164 19.72 8.71 16.35
N SER A 165 19.45 9.85 16.99
CA SER A 165 19.60 11.19 16.42
C SER A 165 21.01 11.71 16.79
N PRO A 166 21.66 12.59 15.99
CA PRO A 166 23.08 12.85 16.10
C PRO A 166 23.38 14.07 16.99
N GLY A 167 24.36 13.93 17.89
CA GLY A 167 24.83 15.02 18.74
C GLY A 167 26.28 14.86 19.18
N GLY A 168 27.17 15.61 18.53
CA GLY A 168 28.19 16.45 19.15
C GLY A 168 29.43 15.84 19.83
N ARG A 169 30.61 16.21 19.25
CA ARG A 169 31.92 16.47 19.91
C ARG A 169 32.65 15.21 20.44
N ARG A 170 33.99 15.07 20.48
CA ARG A 170 35.12 16.00 20.53
C ARG A 170 36.45 15.24 20.25
N SER A 171 37.33 15.85 19.45
CA SER A 171 38.82 15.94 19.56
C SER A 171 39.80 14.75 19.46
N GLN A 172 40.89 15.07 18.72
CA GLN A 172 42.32 14.67 18.81
C GLN A 172 42.69 13.29 18.21
N ASP A 173 43.75 13.08 17.41
CA ASP A 173 44.95 13.86 17.06
C ASP A 173 45.59 13.30 15.74
N THR A 174 46.24 14.20 14.96
CA THR A 174 47.44 14.14 14.06
C THR A 174 48.06 12.83 13.49
N PRO A 175 49.02 12.86 12.50
CA PRO A 175 49.44 13.88 11.51
C PRO A 175 49.75 13.36 10.06
N GLN A 176 50.13 14.29 9.17
CA GLN A 176 51.07 14.16 8.03
C GLN A 176 50.72 13.31 6.79
N SER A 177 50.55 13.97 5.63
CA SER A 177 51.59 14.09 4.58
C SER A 177 51.00 14.66 3.29
N GLU A 178 51.64 15.70 2.78
CA GLU A 178 51.32 16.38 1.53
C GLU A 178 51.87 15.58 0.34
N GLU A 179 51.00 15.06 -0.53
CA GLU A 179 51.35 14.78 -1.92
C GLU A 179 50.30 15.42 -2.83
N ARG A 180 50.70 16.53 -3.46
CA ARG A 180 49.96 17.18 -4.53
C ARG A 180 50.18 16.41 -5.83
N GLU A 181 49.28 15.47 -6.14
CA GLU A 181 49.11 15.02 -7.52
C GLU A 181 48.21 15.98 -8.29
N VAL A 182 48.78 16.59 -9.32
CA VAL A 182 48.10 17.51 -10.23
C VAL A 182 47.36 16.67 -11.29
N LEU A 183 46.16 16.20 -10.96
CA LEU A 183 45.29 15.51 -11.92
C LEU A 183 44.58 16.50 -12.85
N SER A 184 44.83 16.31 -14.15
CA SER A 184 44.34 17.12 -15.27
C SER A 184 42.80 17.15 -15.38
N SER A 185 42.21 18.36 -15.27
CA SER A 185 40.76 18.64 -15.35
C SER A 185 40.06 18.19 -16.64
N SER A 186 40.81 17.76 -17.66
CA SER A 186 40.26 17.32 -18.95
C SER A 186 39.74 15.86 -18.94
N GLN A 187 40.09 15.04 -17.93
CA GLN A 187 39.61 13.65 -17.82
C GLN A 187 38.32 13.49 -17.00
N LEU A 188 37.97 14.45 -16.14
CA LEU A 188 36.78 14.40 -15.30
C LEU A 188 35.48 14.64 -16.10
N SER A 189 35.54 15.41 -17.19
CA SER A 189 34.36 15.70 -18.03
C SER A 189 33.91 14.50 -18.89
N ARG A 190 34.85 13.66 -19.37
CA ARG A 190 34.50 12.43 -20.12
C ARG A 190 33.99 11.30 -19.22
N ARG A 191 34.36 11.29 -17.93
CA ARG A 191 33.88 10.29 -16.96
C ARG A 191 32.44 10.54 -16.52
N ALA A 192 32.03 11.79 -16.37
CA ALA A 192 30.65 12.16 -16.01
C ALA A 192 29.63 11.80 -17.11
N GLN A 193 29.96 11.97 -18.39
CA GLN A 193 29.05 11.59 -19.49
C GLN A 193 28.90 10.08 -19.66
N LYS A 194 29.91 9.28 -19.26
CA LYS A 194 29.87 7.82 -19.34
C LYS A 194 29.00 7.21 -18.22
N THR A 195 28.92 7.86 -17.05
CA THR A 195 28.07 7.39 -15.95
C THR A 195 26.60 7.59 -16.23
N ASP A 196 26.20 8.70 -16.87
CA ASP A 196 24.79 8.97 -17.15
C ASP A 196 24.19 8.02 -18.20
N LYS A 197 24.99 7.66 -19.21
CA LYS A 197 24.56 6.72 -20.26
C LYS A 197 24.43 5.28 -19.75
N ALA A 198 25.37 4.83 -18.92
CA ALA A 198 25.29 3.52 -18.27
C ALA A 198 24.11 3.43 -17.29
N ASN A 199 23.78 4.53 -16.60
CA ASN A 199 22.65 4.58 -15.67
C ASN A 199 21.30 4.59 -16.41
N GLN A 200 21.23 5.21 -17.61
CA GLN A 200 20.04 5.13 -18.48
C GLN A 200 19.82 3.74 -19.07
N GLU A 201 20.87 3.05 -19.49
CA GLU A 201 20.77 1.66 -20.00
C GLU A 201 20.34 0.69 -18.90
N ALA A 202 20.86 0.84 -17.67
CA ALA A 202 20.42 0.05 -16.52
C ALA A 202 18.93 0.29 -16.17
N ALA A 203 18.48 1.55 -16.22
CA ALA A 203 17.08 1.89 -15.99
C ALA A 203 16.13 1.34 -17.07
N ALA A 204 16.58 1.28 -18.33
CA ALA A 204 15.82 0.67 -19.42
C ALA A 204 15.68 -0.85 -19.24
N ALA A 205 16.77 -1.55 -18.90
CA ALA A 205 16.75 -2.98 -18.62
C ALA A 205 15.86 -3.34 -17.42
N GLN A 206 15.85 -2.51 -16.36
CA GLN A 206 14.94 -2.70 -15.22
C GLN A 206 13.47 -2.54 -15.61
N LYS A 207 13.14 -1.58 -16.49
CA LYS A 207 11.77 -1.42 -17.01
C LYS A 207 11.33 -2.63 -17.83
N GLU A 208 12.21 -3.14 -18.69
CA GLU A 208 11.94 -4.34 -19.48
C GLU A 208 11.71 -5.58 -18.60
N ALA A 209 12.54 -5.77 -17.57
CA ALA A 209 12.35 -6.84 -16.59
C ALA A 209 11.02 -6.72 -15.82
N LEU A 210 10.61 -5.48 -15.49
CA LEU A 210 9.31 -5.22 -14.85
C LEU A 210 8.16 -5.58 -15.80
N PHE A 211 8.25 -5.21 -17.08
CA PHE A 211 7.23 -5.55 -18.07
C PHE A 211 7.10 -7.07 -18.25
N ALA A 212 8.23 -7.79 -18.36
CA ALA A 212 8.22 -9.25 -18.42
C ALA A 212 7.60 -9.89 -17.16
N HIS A 213 7.87 -9.32 -15.98
CA HIS A 213 7.23 -9.79 -14.74
C HIS A 213 5.72 -9.56 -14.74
N ILE A 214 5.27 -8.37 -15.16
CA ILE A 214 3.85 -8.05 -15.28
C ILE A 214 3.14 -8.99 -16.26
N GLU A 215 3.77 -9.30 -17.39
CA GLU A 215 3.22 -10.23 -18.38
C GLU A 215 3.09 -11.66 -17.83
N ASN A 216 4.10 -12.14 -17.10
CA ASN A 216 4.04 -13.42 -16.42
C ASN A 216 2.90 -13.48 -15.37
N VAL A 217 2.73 -12.41 -14.59
CA VAL A 217 1.62 -12.30 -13.62
C VAL A 217 0.27 -12.31 -14.34
N LYS A 218 0.13 -11.58 -15.45
CA LYS A 218 -1.12 -11.57 -16.25
C LYS A 218 -1.47 -12.96 -16.78
N LEU A 219 -0.50 -13.69 -17.33
CA LEU A 219 -0.70 -15.06 -17.81
C LEU A 219 -1.09 -16.01 -16.67
N LEU A 220 -0.48 -15.85 -15.50
CA LEU A 220 -0.83 -16.65 -14.32
C LEU A 220 -2.27 -16.39 -13.86
N VAL A 221 -2.66 -15.12 -13.77
CA VAL A 221 -4.03 -14.72 -13.39
C VAL A 221 -5.05 -15.28 -14.39
N LEU A 222 -4.80 -15.12 -15.70
CA LEU A 222 -5.67 -15.68 -16.74
C LEU A 222 -5.81 -17.20 -16.62
N GLY A 223 -4.70 -17.91 -16.37
CA GLY A 223 -4.71 -19.35 -16.14
C GLY A 223 -5.45 -19.76 -14.86
N MET A 224 -5.38 -18.96 -13.80
CA MET A 224 -6.14 -19.17 -12.57
C MET A 224 -7.63 -18.96 -12.78
N GLU A 225 -8.02 -17.91 -13.50
CA GLU A 225 -9.40 -17.59 -13.89
C GLU A 225 -10.04 -18.76 -14.64
N GLN A 226 -9.36 -19.29 -15.67
CA GLN A 226 -9.86 -20.40 -16.47
C GLN A 226 -10.08 -21.68 -15.63
N ARG A 227 -9.17 -21.97 -14.69
CA ARG A 227 -9.30 -23.11 -13.78
C ARG A 227 -10.44 -22.93 -12.78
N LEU A 228 -10.66 -21.71 -12.30
CA LEU A 228 -11.79 -21.38 -11.42
C LEU A 228 -13.11 -21.57 -12.17
N GLN A 229 -13.24 -20.98 -13.36
CA GLN A 229 -14.45 -21.11 -14.19
C GLN A 229 -14.78 -22.57 -14.52
N THR A 230 -13.77 -23.38 -14.82
CA THR A 230 -13.95 -24.83 -15.05
C THR A 230 -14.45 -25.56 -13.80
N ARG A 231 -13.92 -25.21 -12.62
CA ARG A 231 -14.33 -25.81 -11.35
C ARG A 231 -15.74 -25.37 -10.96
N GLU A 232 -16.07 -24.10 -11.14
CA GLU A 232 -17.42 -23.57 -10.94
C GLU A 232 -18.43 -24.35 -11.79
N GLY A 233 -18.18 -24.50 -13.09
CA GLY A 233 -19.06 -25.29 -13.96
C GLY A 233 -19.22 -26.76 -13.52
N LYS A 234 -18.19 -27.38 -12.93
CA LYS A 234 -18.29 -28.74 -12.35
C LYS A 234 -19.11 -28.76 -11.05
N LEU A 235 -18.95 -27.75 -10.21
CA LEU A 235 -19.70 -27.62 -8.96
C LEU A 235 -21.18 -27.38 -9.24
N THR A 236 -21.52 -26.46 -10.15
CA THR A 236 -22.91 -26.21 -10.58
C THR A 236 -23.58 -27.49 -11.07
N LYS A 237 -22.91 -28.28 -11.93
CA LYS A 237 -23.43 -29.58 -12.38
C LYS A 237 -23.64 -30.58 -11.24
N THR A 238 -22.74 -30.59 -10.26
CA THR A 238 -22.88 -31.48 -9.09
C THR A 238 -24.05 -31.07 -8.22
N ILE A 239 -24.26 -29.75 -8.02
CA ILE A 239 -25.40 -29.20 -7.29
C ILE A 239 -26.70 -29.55 -8.00
N GLU A 240 -26.80 -29.30 -9.31
CA GLU A 240 -28.00 -29.66 -10.09
C GLU A 240 -28.34 -31.16 -10.01
N LYS A 241 -27.32 -32.03 -10.00
CA LYS A 241 -27.52 -33.47 -9.84
C LYS A 241 -28.05 -33.81 -8.44
N ALA A 242 -27.46 -33.23 -7.40
CA ALA A 242 -27.90 -33.43 -6.02
C ALA A 242 -29.32 -32.91 -5.78
N GLU A 243 -29.68 -31.77 -6.37
CA GLU A 243 -31.04 -31.21 -6.32
C GLU A 243 -32.06 -32.13 -6.99
N LYS A 244 -31.75 -32.66 -8.19
CA LYS A 244 -32.62 -33.63 -8.87
C LYS A 244 -32.81 -34.91 -8.07
N GLU A 245 -31.74 -35.40 -7.44
CA GLU A 245 -31.80 -36.60 -6.60
C GLU A 245 -32.60 -36.34 -5.31
N SER A 246 -32.43 -35.17 -4.69
CA SER A 246 -33.24 -34.72 -3.56
C SER A 246 -34.72 -34.64 -3.90
N GLN A 247 -35.07 -34.03 -5.04
CA GLN A 247 -36.46 -33.99 -5.53
C GLN A 247 -37.03 -35.39 -5.75
N ARG A 248 -36.24 -36.33 -6.29
CA ARG A 248 -36.65 -37.72 -6.48
C ARG A 248 -36.95 -38.38 -5.14
N PHE A 249 -36.08 -38.23 -4.14
CA PHE A 249 -36.31 -38.79 -2.81
C PHE A 249 -37.54 -38.19 -2.13
N GLU A 250 -37.80 -36.90 -2.33
CA GLU A 250 -38.98 -36.24 -1.76
C GLU A 250 -40.29 -36.78 -2.38
N ILE A 251 -40.29 -37.12 -3.68
CA ILE A 251 -41.44 -37.78 -4.32
C ILE A 251 -41.63 -39.19 -3.75
N LEU A 252 -40.59 -40.02 -3.72
CA LEU A 252 -40.69 -41.37 -3.13
C LEU A 252 -41.18 -41.33 -1.67
N ARG A 253 -40.74 -40.34 -0.90
CA ARG A 253 -41.17 -40.16 0.48
C ARG A 253 -42.66 -39.87 0.59
N LYS A 254 -43.22 -39.07 -0.33
CA LYS A 254 -44.67 -38.80 -0.38
C LYS A 254 -45.45 -40.06 -0.75
N ASP A 255 -45.01 -40.80 -1.76
CA ASP A 255 -45.66 -42.04 -2.19
C ASP A 255 -45.68 -43.09 -1.06
N VAL A 256 -44.57 -43.24 -0.32
CA VAL A 256 -44.49 -44.14 0.84
C VAL A 256 -45.42 -43.69 1.97
N ALA A 257 -45.52 -42.38 2.21
CA ALA A 257 -46.41 -41.84 3.23
C ALA A 257 -47.90 -42.04 2.85
N GLU A 258 -48.25 -41.93 1.57
CA GLU A 258 -49.60 -42.18 1.05
C GLU A 258 -50.00 -43.65 1.21
N ILE A 259 -49.11 -44.59 0.83
CA ILE A 259 -49.34 -46.03 1.01
C ILE A 259 -49.56 -46.40 2.49
N ALA A 260 -48.85 -45.74 3.41
CA ALA A 260 -48.97 -46.02 4.84
C ALA A 260 -50.27 -45.49 5.48
N VAL A 261 -51.02 -44.61 4.81
CA VAL A 261 -52.29 -44.06 5.30
C VAL A 261 -53.49 -44.90 4.86
N ASP A 262 -53.38 -45.61 3.73
CA ASP A 262 -54.46 -46.40 3.13
C ASP A 262 -54.47 -47.90 3.52
N GLY A 263 -53.49 -48.38 4.29
CA GLY A 263 -53.37 -49.77 4.75
C GLY A 263 -53.61 -49.96 6.24
#